data_AF-A0A2U2B4G7-F1
#
_entry.id   AF-A0A2U2B4G7-F1
#
_cell.length_a   1.000
_cell.length_b   1.000
_cell.length_c   1.000
_cell.angle_alpha   90.00
_cell.angle_beta   90.00
_cell.angle_gamma   90.00
#
_symmetry.space_group_name_H-M   'P 1'
#
loop_
_entity.id
_entity.type
_entity.pdbx_description
1 polymer ?
#
loop_
_entity_poly.entity_id
_entity_poly.type
_entity_poly.pdbx_seq_one_letter_code
_entity_poly.pdbx_strand_id
1 'polypeptide(L)'
;MIGFTSCSEDDELTPEELEAKQTEELLGTITSNFDEITSKQWTLKEFQPSDDMVAASETENGAVAQTRINDAEHAKNFNMVLSFAANGDLLKPGIAMNVPDEELESKVLTYLNEPWGFELFTSLTEGELNSYLAQFRRVIAAPLAADDLNTDDITSEETGLCVFNIEMRDFSQMSYDDVVLAQKQLIEGNNDKIYMNEDGTLTVETTSVEYGVSKLILEEVTE
;
A
#
# COMPACT_ATOMS: atom_id res chain seq x y z
N MET A 1 -30.46 -26.98 57.30
CA MET A 1 -29.03 -26.98 56.91
C MET A 1 -29.01 -26.52 55.47
N ILE A 2 -28.92 -25.20 55.25
CA ILE A 2 -28.90 -24.61 53.90
C ILE A 2 -27.43 -24.36 53.62
N GLY A 3 -26.84 -25.24 52.82
CA GLY A 3 -25.50 -25.03 52.29
C GLY A 3 -25.58 -24.03 51.14
N PHE A 4 -25.14 -22.80 51.39
CA PHE A 4 -24.66 -21.92 50.34
C PHE A 4 -23.22 -22.35 50.06
N THR A 5 -23.02 -23.13 49.01
CA THR A 5 -21.69 -23.29 48.43
C THR A 5 -21.47 -22.06 47.57
N SER A 6 -20.55 -21.24 48.05
CA SER A 6 -19.92 -20.09 47.41
C SER A 6 -19.86 -20.21 45.89
N CYS A 7 -20.27 -19.14 45.20
CA CYS A 7 -19.89 -18.87 43.83
C CYS A 7 -18.37 -19.07 43.69
N SER A 8 -17.97 -19.71 42.59
CA SER A 8 -16.61 -19.69 42.10
C SER A 8 -16.08 -18.26 42.06
N GLU A 9 -14.84 -18.08 42.50
CA GLU A 9 -14.03 -16.90 42.24
C GLU A 9 -13.86 -16.80 40.71
N ASP A 10 -14.80 -16.15 40.03
CA ASP A 10 -14.50 -15.44 38.79
C ASP A 10 -13.67 -14.24 39.24
N ASP A 11 -12.36 -14.28 39.01
CA ASP A 11 -11.51 -13.09 39.07
C ASP A 11 -12.02 -12.11 38.00
N GLU A 12 -13.03 -11.31 38.35
CA GLU A 12 -13.48 -10.19 37.55
C GLU A 12 -12.31 -9.21 37.44
N LEU A 13 -11.66 -9.20 36.28
CA LEU A 13 -10.66 -8.20 35.93
C LEU A 13 -11.24 -6.81 36.18
N THR A 14 -10.44 -5.93 36.78
CA THR A 14 -10.78 -4.52 36.85
C THR A 14 -10.90 -3.95 35.43
N PRO A 15 -11.64 -2.84 35.22
CA PRO A 15 -11.71 -2.20 33.91
C PRO A 15 -10.33 -1.87 33.31
N GLU A 16 -9.37 -1.47 34.14
CA GLU A 16 -7.98 -1.19 33.70
C GLU A 16 -7.25 -2.47 33.25
N GLU A 17 -7.40 -3.58 33.97
CA GLU A 17 -6.80 -4.86 33.58
C GLU A 17 -7.44 -5.44 32.31
N LEU A 18 -8.76 -5.22 32.13
CA LEU A 18 -9.46 -5.61 30.92
C LEU A 18 -8.97 -4.79 29.71
N GLU A 19 -8.84 -3.47 29.86
CA GLU A 19 -8.34 -2.58 28.80
C GLU A 19 -6.89 -2.90 28.44
N ALA A 20 -6.03 -3.13 29.42
CA ALA A 20 -4.64 -3.53 29.20
C ALA A 20 -4.56 -4.85 28.41
N LYS A 21 -5.37 -5.84 28.77
CA LYS A 21 -5.45 -7.12 28.07
C LYS A 21 -5.97 -6.96 26.64
N GLN A 22 -7.04 -6.18 26.44
CA GLN A 22 -7.58 -5.90 25.10
C GLN A 22 -6.57 -5.16 24.23
N THR A 23 -5.81 -4.24 24.81
CA THR A 23 -4.72 -3.53 24.13
C THR A 23 -3.64 -4.51 23.70
N GLU A 24 -3.18 -5.40 24.59
CA GLU A 24 -2.19 -6.43 24.25
C GLU A 24 -2.66 -7.36 23.13
N GLU A 25 -3.91 -7.85 23.18
CA GLU A 25 -4.51 -8.69 22.14
C GLU A 25 -4.59 -7.96 20.79
N LEU A 26 -4.97 -6.69 20.80
CA LEU A 26 -5.03 -5.85 19.61
C LEU A 26 -3.63 -5.62 19.02
N LEU A 27 -2.64 -5.29 19.84
CA LEU A 27 -1.25 -5.13 19.41
C LEU A 27 -0.69 -6.42 18.79
N GLY A 28 -1.02 -7.58 19.37
CA GLY A 28 -0.68 -8.88 18.80
C GLY A 28 -1.29 -9.10 17.41
N THR A 29 -2.55 -8.69 17.23
CA THR A 29 -3.25 -8.76 15.93
C THR A 29 -2.63 -7.82 14.90
N ILE A 30 -2.33 -6.57 15.27
CA ILE A 30 -1.69 -5.57 14.40
C ILE A 30 -0.31 -6.08 13.94
N THR A 31 0.49 -6.61 14.88
CA THR A 31 1.81 -7.17 14.57
C THR A 31 1.70 -8.35 13.61
N SER A 32 0.79 -9.30 13.89
CA SER A 32 0.56 -10.44 13.01
C SER A 32 0.12 -10.03 11.60
N ASN A 33 -0.70 -8.98 11.47
CA ASN A 33 -1.12 -8.47 10.17
C ASN A 33 0.06 -7.86 9.40
N PHE A 34 0.90 -7.06 10.07
CA PHE A 34 2.09 -6.49 9.44
C PHE A 34 3.07 -7.57 8.98
N ASP A 35 3.32 -8.59 9.81
CA ASP A 35 4.16 -9.73 9.46
C ASP A 35 3.57 -10.54 8.29
N GLU A 36 2.25 -10.78 8.28
CA GLU A 36 1.59 -11.46 7.17
C GLU A 36 1.72 -10.69 5.86
N ILE A 37 1.49 -9.37 5.90
CA ILE A 37 1.62 -8.49 4.73
C ILE A 37 3.06 -8.51 4.21
N THR A 38 4.05 -8.41 5.08
CA THR A 38 5.45 -8.22 4.68
C THR A 38 6.18 -9.52 4.35
N SER A 39 5.66 -10.67 4.79
CA SER A 39 6.20 -11.99 4.45
C SER A 39 5.71 -12.55 3.11
N LYS A 40 4.65 -11.97 2.54
CA LYS A 40 4.03 -12.40 1.27
C LYS A 40 4.44 -11.54 0.08
N GLN A 41 4.13 -12.03 -1.11
CA GLN A 41 4.24 -11.29 -2.36
C GLN A 41 2.86 -10.91 -2.87
N TRP A 42 2.75 -9.71 -3.44
CA TRP A 42 1.47 -9.12 -3.81
C TRP A 42 1.51 -8.61 -5.25
N THR A 43 0.47 -8.88 -6.03
CA THR A 43 0.29 -8.33 -7.36
C THR A 43 -0.94 -7.42 -7.41
N LEU A 44 -0.91 -6.42 -8.28
CA LEU A 44 -2.04 -5.50 -8.44
C LEU A 44 -3.24 -6.23 -9.06
N LYS A 45 -4.30 -6.40 -8.25
CA LYS A 45 -5.59 -6.93 -8.72
C LYS A 45 -6.42 -5.81 -9.33
N GLU A 46 -6.61 -4.72 -8.58
CA GLU A 46 -7.37 -3.56 -9.03
C GLU A 46 -7.04 -2.26 -8.31
N PHE A 47 -7.28 -1.16 -9.01
CA PHE A 47 -7.33 0.16 -8.43
C PHE A 47 -8.78 0.63 -8.45
N GLN A 48 -9.27 1.06 -7.29
CA GLN A 48 -10.61 1.62 -7.14
C GLN A 48 -10.44 3.12 -6.84
N PRO A 49 -10.56 4.00 -7.84
CA PRO A 49 -10.57 5.44 -7.59
C PRO A 49 -11.79 5.82 -6.77
N SER A 50 -11.67 6.88 -5.97
CA SER A 50 -12.82 7.46 -5.28
C SER A 50 -13.77 8.13 -6.28
N ASP A 51 -15.05 8.29 -5.90
CA ASP A 51 -16.01 9.09 -6.68
C ASP A 51 -15.51 10.52 -6.92
N ASP A 52 -14.82 11.11 -5.94
CA ASP A 52 -14.24 12.45 -6.04
C ASP A 52 -13.08 12.50 -7.07
N MET A 53 -12.25 11.45 -7.11
CA MET A 53 -11.17 11.33 -8.10
C MET A 53 -11.72 11.17 -9.51
N VAL A 54 -12.75 10.33 -9.67
CA VAL A 54 -13.45 10.14 -10.95
C VAL A 54 -14.06 11.47 -11.39
N ALA A 55 -14.83 12.13 -10.52
CA ALA A 55 -15.43 13.42 -10.83
C ALA A 55 -14.38 14.48 -11.19
N ALA A 56 -13.25 14.54 -10.47
CA ALA A 56 -12.16 15.45 -10.76
C ALA A 56 -11.54 15.18 -12.14
N SER A 57 -11.36 13.91 -12.52
CA SER A 57 -10.77 13.50 -13.80
C SER A 57 -11.57 13.97 -15.03
N GLU A 58 -12.87 14.20 -14.86
CA GLU A 58 -13.78 14.66 -15.92
C GLU A 58 -13.82 16.19 -16.07
N THR A 59 -13.08 16.93 -15.23
CA THR A 59 -13.02 18.40 -15.28
C THR A 59 -11.92 18.92 -16.21
N GLU A 60 -12.00 20.20 -16.61
CA GLU A 60 -10.97 20.86 -17.44
C GLU A 60 -9.57 20.85 -16.79
N ASN A 61 -9.49 20.81 -15.45
CA ASN A 61 -8.23 20.73 -14.70
C ASN A 61 -7.94 19.31 -14.18
N GLY A 62 -8.69 18.31 -14.65
CA GLY A 62 -8.66 16.93 -14.16
C GLY A 62 -7.44 16.10 -14.54
N ALA A 63 -6.47 16.69 -15.24
CA ALA A 63 -5.33 15.97 -15.83
C ALA A 63 -4.54 15.14 -14.81
N VAL A 64 -4.36 15.63 -13.58
CA VAL A 64 -3.63 14.89 -12.52
C VAL A 64 -4.42 13.66 -12.07
N ALA A 65 -5.72 13.80 -11.79
CA ALA A 65 -6.58 12.69 -11.40
C ALA A 65 -6.69 11.65 -12.53
N GLN A 66 -6.86 12.11 -13.76
CA GLN A 66 -6.88 11.24 -14.94
C GLN A 66 -5.57 10.49 -15.13
N THR A 67 -4.43 11.17 -14.97
CA THR A 67 -3.11 10.52 -15.08
C THR A 67 -2.94 9.44 -14.02
N ARG A 68 -3.33 9.69 -12.76
CA ARG A 68 -3.24 8.68 -11.68
C ARG A 68 -4.08 7.45 -11.95
N ILE A 69 -5.32 7.64 -12.44
CA ILE A 69 -6.20 6.52 -12.84
C ILE A 69 -5.54 5.73 -13.96
N ASN A 70 -5.10 6.41 -15.02
CA ASN A 70 -4.48 5.76 -16.18
C ASN A 70 -3.21 5.00 -15.79
N ASP A 71 -2.33 5.59 -14.97
CA ASP A 71 -1.10 4.95 -14.50
C ASP A 71 -1.42 3.67 -13.73
N ALA A 72 -2.45 3.68 -12.88
CA ALA A 72 -2.88 2.52 -12.11
C ALA A 72 -3.51 1.42 -12.98
N GLU A 73 -4.26 1.80 -14.01
CA GLU A 73 -4.80 0.85 -15.00
C GLU A 73 -3.67 0.21 -15.82
N HIS A 74 -2.70 1.00 -16.27
CA HIS A 74 -1.57 0.54 -17.08
C HIS A 74 -0.54 -0.23 -16.28
N ALA A 75 -0.37 0.07 -14.99
CA ALA A 75 0.47 -0.68 -14.07
C ALA A 75 0.18 -2.19 -14.10
N LYS A 76 -1.09 -2.59 -14.31
CA LYS A 76 -1.46 -4.00 -14.46
C LYS A 76 -0.78 -4.68 -15.65
N ASN A 77 -0.48 -3.95 -16.72
CA ASN A 77 0.16 -4.50 -17.93
C ASN A 77 1.64 -4.86 -17.74
N PHE A 78 2.24 -4.44 -16.62
CA PHE A 78 3.63 -4.72 -16.26
C PHE A 78 3.79 -5.91 -15.30
N ASN A 79 2.69 -6.60 -14.95
CA ASN A 79 2.68 -7.76 -14.04
C ASN A 79 3.57 -7.52 -12.81
N MET A 80 3.34 -6.38 -12.14
CA MET A 80 4.19 -5.95 -11.05
C MET A 80 3.93 -6.77 -9.78
N VAL A 81 5.02 -7.23 -9.17
CA VAL A 81 4.99 -7.98 -7.90
C VAL A 81 5.73 -7.19 -6.84
N LEU A 82 4.99 -6.79 -5.81
CA LEU A 82 5.49 -6.22 -4.58
C LEU A 82 6.02 -7.33 -3.67
N SER A 83 7.19 -7.09 -3.09
CA SER A 83 7.85 -7.93 -2.10
C SER A 83 8.58 -7.03 -1.09
N PHE A 84 8.95 -7.60 0.06
CA PHE A 84 9.70 -6.88 1.09
C PHE A 84 10.97 -7.64 1.44
N ALA A 85 12.08 -6.93 1.51
CA ALA A 85 13.36 -7.49 1.91
C ALA A 85 13.87 -6.81 3.19
N ALA A 86 14.40 -7.59 4.13
CA ALA A 86 15.02 -7.02 5.33
C ALA A 86 16.23 -6.15 4.98
N ASN A 87 16.31 -4.98 5.60
CA ASN A 87 17.40 -4.02 5.48
C ASN A 87 17.77 -3.48 6.87
N GLY A 88 18.52 -4.28 7.64
CA GLY A 88 18.73 -4.02 9.06
C GLY A 88 17.43 -4.24 9.83
N ASP A 89 17.03 -3.25 10.62
CA ASP A 89 15.77 -3.26 11.39
C ASP A 89 14.58 -2.76 10.55
N LEU A 90 14.82 -2.30 9.33
CA LEU A 90 13.80 -1.79 8.41
C LEU A 90 13.49 -2.83 7.32
N LEU A 91 12.37 -2.64 6.62
CA LEU A 91 12.01 -3.41 5.43
C LEU A 91 12.14 -2.52 4.19
N LYS A 92 12.68 -3.07 3.11
CA LYS A 92 12.79 -2.41 1.81
C LYS A 92 11.73 -2.98 0.86
N PRO A 93 10.72 -2.19 0.46
CA PRO A 93 9.80 -2.58 -0.60
C PRO A 93 10.55 -2.73 -1.93
N GLY A 94 10.29 -3.83 -2.63
CA GLY A 94 10.81 -4.13 -3.95
C GLY A 94 9.67 -4.47 -4.90
N ILE A 95 9.64 -3.82 -6.07
CA ILE A 95 8.65 -4.10 -7.10
C ILE A 95 9.36 -4.68 -8.32
N ALA A 96 9.19 -5.98 -8.50
CA ALA A 96 9.61 -6.67 -9.71
C ALA A 96 8.57 -6.43 -10.82
N MET A 97 9.01 -6.24 -12.05
CA MET A 97 8.13 -6.27 -13.22
C MET A 97 8.31 -7.62 -13.88
N ASN A 98 7.26 -8.46 -13.89
CA ASN A 98 7.34 -9.79 -14.49
C ASN A 98 6.97 -9.73 -15.98
N VAL A 99 7.76 -8.93 -16.71
CA VAL A 99 7.73 -8.76 -18.16
C VAL A 99 9.17 -8.93 -18.65
N PRO A 100 9.41 -9.61 -19.79
CA PRO A 100 10.75 -9.69 -20.37
C PRO A 100 11.34 -8.30 -20.62
N ASP A 101 12.63 -8.11 -20.33
CA ASP A 101 13.30 -6.81 -20.47
C ASP A 101 13.15 -6.23 -21.89
N GLU A 102 13.19 -7.08 -22.92
CA GLU A 102 12.98 -6.69 -24.32
C GLU A 102 11.58 -6.13 -24.64
N GLU A 103 10.58 -6.40 -23.80
CA GLU A 103 9.20 -5.93 -23.98
C GLU A 103 8.89 -4.66 -23.19
N LEU A 104 9.73 -4.28 -22.22
CA LEU A 104 9.48 -3.14 -21.33
C LEU A 104 9.35 -1.83 -22.11
N GLU A 105 10.29 -1.53 -23.01
CA GLU A 105 10.25 -0.31 -23.83
C GLU A 105 8.98 -0.27 -24.69
N SER A 106 8.63 -1.39 -25.34
CA SER A 106 7.43 -1.47 -26.17
C SER A 106 6.15 -1.21 -25.37
N LYS A 107 6.07 -1.68 -24.12
CA LYS A 107 4.90 -1.44 -23.25
C LYS A 107 4.81 0.03 -22.84
N VAL A 108 5.94 0.65 -22.48
CA VAL A 108 5.97 2.08 -22.16
C VAL A 108 5.59 2.92 -23.38
N LEU A 109 6.16 2.64 -24.55
CA LEU A 109 5.81 3.32 -25.80
C LEU A 109 4.33 3.18 -26.15
N THR A 110 3.73 2.01 -25.89
CA THR A 110 2.29 1.80 -26.10
C THR A 110 1.47 2.75 -25.22
N TYR A 111 1.78 2.83 -23.93
CA TYR A 111 1.15 3.77 -22.99
C TYR A 111 1.29 5.23 -23.44
N LEU A 112 2.49 5.64 -23.88
CA LEU A 112 2.74 7.03 -24.31
C LEU A 112 1.99 7.42 -25.59
N ASN A 113 1.74 6.45 -26.47
CA ASN A 113 1.06 6.65 -27.74
C ASN A 113 -0.47 6.52 -27.64
N GLU A 114 -0.97 5.85 -26.61
CA GLU A 114 -2.41 5.57 -26.45
C GLU A 114 -3.29 6.83 -26.50
N PRO A 115 -2.96 7.95 -25.81
CA PRO A 115 -3.76 9.17 -25.87
C PRO A 115 -3.91 9.77 -27.28
N TRP A 116 -2.98 9.46 -28.19
CA TRP A 116 -2.95 10.01 -29.54
C TRP A 116 -3.65 9.10 -30.57
N GLY A 117 -3.76 7.80 -30.28
CA GLY A 117 -4.29 6.81 -31.22
C GLY A 117 -3.41 6.56 -32.45
N PHE A 118 -2.17 7.05 -32.44
CA PHE A 118 -1.14 6.79 -33.44
C PHE A 118 0.26 6.85 -32.79
N GLU A 119 1.26 6.32 -33.49
CA GLU A 119 2.64 6.27 -33.01
C GLU A 119 3.30 7.67 -33.12
N LEU A 120 3.43 8.36 -31.98
CA LEU A 120 4.14 9.62 -31.82
C LEU A 120 5.56 9.40 -31.28
N PHE A 121 5.69 8.50 -30.30
CA PHE A 121 6.94 8.07 -29.70
C PHE A 121 7.35 6.71 -30.28
N THR A 122 8.60 6.58 -30.72
CA THR A 122 9.12 5.38 -31.43
C THR A 122 10.31 4.72 -30.74
N SER A 123 10.96 5.43 -29.82
CA SER A 123 12.09 4.92 -29.03
C SER A 123 12.25 5.77 -27.77
N LEU A 124 12.80 5.17 -26.71
CA LEU A 124 13.19 5.86 -25.50
C LEU A 124 14.70 5.71 -25.29
N THR A 125 15.34 6.74 -24.73
CA THR A 125 16.65 6.57 -24.11
C THR A 125 16.52 5.71 -22.85
N GLU A 126 17.62 5.09 -22.41
CA GLU A 126 17.64 4.29 -21.17
C GLU A 126 17.14 5.09 -19.95
N GLY A 127 17.53 6.37 -19.86
CA GLY A 127 17.09 7.26 -18.78
C GLY A 127 15.58 7.55 -18.84
N GLU A 128 15.02 7.80 -20.03
CA GLU A 128 13.57 7.99 -20.18
C GLU A 128 12.80 6.71 -19.83
N LEU A 129 13.29 5.56 -20.29
CA LEU A 129 12.70 4.26 -19.94
C LEU A 129 12.70 4.08 -18.42
N ASN A 130 13.84 4.24 -17.76
CA ASN A 130 13.93 4.08 -16.30
C ASN A 130 13.02 5.05 -15.54
N SER A 131 12.89 6.31 -16.01
CA SER A 131 11.96 7.28 -15.44
C SER A 131 10.50 6.81 -15.51
N TYR A 132 10.07 6.23 -16.64
CA TYR A 132 8.72 5.68 -16.76
C TYR A 132 8.52 4.40 -15.94
N LEU A 133 9.52 3.52 -15.89
CA LEU A 133 9.45 2.34 -15.04
C LEU A 133 9.39 2.72 -13.55
N ALA A 134 10.07 3.79 -13.12
CA ALA A 134 9.94 4.36 -11.78
C ALA A 134 8.50 4.82 -11.51
N GLN A 135 7.89 5.53 -12.47
CA GLN A 135 6.49 5.99 -12.37
C GLN A 135 5.53 4.82 -12.15
N PHE A 136 5.64 3.74 -12.94
CA PHE A 136 4.77 2.57 -12.78
C PHE A 136 4.99 1.87 -11.44
N ARG A 137 6.25 1.67 -11.00
CA ARG A 137 6.51 1.10 -9.66
C ARG A 137 5.93 1.98 -8.55
N ARG A 138 5.99 3.30 -8.71
CA ARG A 138 5.47 4.24 -7.72
C ARG A 138 3.97 4.08 -7.47
N VAL A 139 3.18 3.64 -8.45
CA VAL A 139 1.75 3.33 -8.27
C VAL A 139 1.51 2.37 -7.09
N ILE A 140 2.37 1.35 -6.94
CA ILE A 140 2.25 0.34 -5.88
C ILE A 140 3.09 0.72 -4.66
N ALA A 141 4.26 1.34 -4.86
CA ALA A 141 5.18 1.65 -3.77
C ALA A 141 4.79 2.88 -2.95
N ALA A 142 4.34 3.97 -3.59
CA ALA A 142 4.10 5.23 -2.89
C ALA A 142 3.04 5.14 -1.79
N PRO A 143 1.94 4.37 -1.92
CA PRO A 143 0.98 4.17 -0.83
C PRO A 143 1.58 3.54 0.45
N LEU A 144 2.77 2.95 0.37
CA LEU A 144 3.49 2.35 1.51
C LEU A 144 4.57 3.27 2.07
N ALA A 145 4.85 4.40 1.42
CA ALA A 145 5.90 5.34 1.83
C ALA A 145 5.40 6.29 2.92
N ALA A 146 6.31 6.79 3.75
CA ALA A 146 5.97 7.87 4.69
C ALA A 146 5.52 9.12 3.92
N ASP A 147 4.56 9.86 4.49
CA ASP A 147 3.85 10.96 3.82
C ASP A 147 4.75 12.17 3.51
N ASP A 148 5.90 12.29 4.19
CA ASP A 148 6.87 13.38 4.01
C ASP A 148 7.92 13.10 2.93
N LEU A 149 7.91 11.89 2.35
CA LEU A 149 8.82 11.52 1.27
C LEU A 149 8.35 12.08 -0.08
N ASN A 150 9.29 12.62 -0.85
CA ASN A 150 9.01 13.04 -2.22
C ASN A 150 9.13 11.86 -3.20
N THR A 151 8.73 12.10 -4.44
CA THR A 151 8.81 11.09 -5.52
C THR A 151 10.19 10.45 -5.68
N ASP A 152 11.24 11.24 -5.53
CA ASP A 152 12.63 10.83 -5.75
C ASP A 152 13.20 10.06 -4.54
N ASP A 153 12.57 10.23 -3.38
CA ASP A 153 12.89 9.49 -2.15
C ASP A 153 12.25 8.09 -2.15
N ILE A 154 11.19 7.89 -2.96
CA ILE A 154 10.46 6.61 -3.08
C ILE A 154 11.07 5.75 -4.19
N THR A 155 11.36 6.36 -5.35
CA THR A 155 11.87 5.68 -6.54
C THR A 155 12.97 6.50 -7.20
N SER A 156 14.04 5.85 -7.66
CA SER A 156 15.11 6.49 -8.42
C SER A 156 14.76 6.55 -9.91
N GLU A 157 14.67 7.75 -10.50
CA GLU A 157 14.47 7.92 -11.94
C GLU A 157 15.65 7.39 -12.78
N GLU A 158 16.86 7.43 -12.22
CA GLU A 158 18.06 6.91 -12.88
C GLU A 158 18.01 5.39 -13.06
N THR A 159 17.56 4.66 -12.04
CA THR A 159 17.57 3.18 -12.03
C THR A 159 16.21 2.56 -12.26
N GLY A 160 15.14 3.33 -12.12
CA GLY A 160 13.77 2.83 -12.15
C GLY A 160 13.32 2.13 -10.86
N LEU A 161 14.16 2.01 -9.82
CA LEU A 161 13.93 1.13 -8.67
C LEU A 161 13.42 1.87 -7.42
N CYS A 162 12.74 1.13 -6.53
CA CYS A 162 12.35 1.61 -5.19
C CYS A 162 13.58 1.79 -4.28
N VAL A 163 13.63 2.90 -3.53
CA VAL A 163 14.80 3.28 -2.73
C VAL A 163 14.52 3.65 -1.27
N PHE A 164 13.25 3.75 -0.86
CA PHE A 164 12.85 3.96 0.54
C PHE A 164 12.82 2.66 1.36
N ASN A 165 12.69 2.81 2.68
CA ASN A 165 12.41 1.72 3.60
C ASN A 165 11.14 2.05 4.40
N ILE A 166 10.54 1.01 4.98
CA ILE A 166 9.39 1.09 5.88
C ILE A 166 9.73 0.41 7.20
N GLU A 167 9.04 0.83 8.25
CA GLU A 167 9.02 0.15 9.54
C GLU A 167 7.59 0.11 10.07
N MET A 168 7.34 -0.84 10.96
CA MET A 168 6.05 -0.92 11.64
C MET A 168 5.89 0.29 12.56
N ARG A 169 4.71 0.90 12.55
CA ARG A 169 4.35 1.98 13.46
C ARG A 169 4.42 1.54 14.92
N ASP A 170 4.97 2.39 15.79
CA ASP A 170 4.99 2.13 17.23
C ASP A 170 3.64 2.51 17.88
N PHE A 171 2.93 1.50 18.38
CA PHE A 171 1.66 1.65 19.09
C PHE A 171 1.81 1.61 20.62
N SER A 172 3.02 1.37 21.15
CA SER A 172 3.25 1.06 22.57
C SER A 172 2.89 2.19 23.54
N GLN A 173 2.87 3.44 23.06
CA GLN A 173 2.57 4.63 23.87
C GLN A 173 1.15 5.16 23.66
N MET A 174 0.32 4.48 22.86
CA MET A 174 -1.04 4.92 22.54
C MET A 174 -2.05 4.43 23.58
N SER A 175 -3.14 5.19 23.78
CA SER A 175 -4.30 4.72 24.53
C SER A 175 -5.03 3.61 23.75
N TYR A 176 -5.82 2.77 24.42
CA TYR A 176 -6.59 1.73 23.72
C TYR A 176 -7.47 2.30 22.59
N ASP A 177 -8.18 3.40 22.85
CA ASP A 177 -9.02 4.07 21.85
C ASP A 177 -8.20 4.54 20.64
N ASP A 178 -7.00 5.09 20.88
CA ASP A 178 -6.11 5.52 19.81
C ASP A 178 -5.57 4.34 19.00
N VAL A 179 -5.21 3.22 19.66
CA VAL A 179 -4.80 1.99 18.97
C VAL A 179 -5.95 1.47 18.10
N VAL A 180 -7.18 1.44 18.60
CA VAL A 180 -8.37 1.03 17.82
C VAL A 180 -8.55 1.91 16.58
N LEU A 181 -8.35 3.23 16.70
CA LEU A 181 -8.48 4.16 15.58
C LEU A 181 -7.34 4.02 14.56
N ALA A 182 -6.12 3.73 15.02
CA ALA A 182 -4.93 3.66 14.20
C ALA A 182 -4.53 2.24 13.77
N GLN A 183 -5.25 1.18 14.17
CA GLN A 183 -4.87 -0.23 13.96
C GLN A 183 -4.60 -0.67 12.50
N LYS A 184 -5.00 0.16 11.52
CA LYS A 184 -4.75 -0.07 10.09
C LYS A 184 -3.63 0.81 9.52
N GLN A 185 -3.14 1.79 10.27
CA GLN A 185 -2.02 2.65 9.87
C GLN A 185 -0.72 1.97 10.29
N LEU A 186 -0.35 0.93 9.55
CA LEU A 186 0.66 -0.04 9.98
C LEU A 186 2.11 0.46 9.82
N ILE A 187 2.34 1.45 8.95
CA ILE A 187 3.70 1.92 8.61
C ILE A 187 3.97 3.25 9.31
N GLU A 188 5.14 3.38 9.92
CA GLU A 188 5.57 4.62 10.58
C GLU A 188 5.64 5.79 9.57
N GLY A 189 5.10 6.95 9.97
CA GLY A 189 5.06 8.14 9.12
C GLY A 189 4.09 8.09 7.92
N ASN A 190 3.38 6.98 7.71
CA ASN A 190 2.36 6.83 6.67
C ASN A 190 0.96 6.88 7.29
N ASN A 191 0.09 7.74 6.78
CA ASN A 191 -1.28 7.87 7.29
C ASN A 191 -2.31 7.00 6.55
N ASP A 192 -1.89 6.29 5.51
CA ASP A 192 -2.75 5.40 4.75
C ASP A 192 -3.13 4.16 5.56
N LYS A 193 -4.26 3.54 5.19
CA LYS A 193 -4.75 2.35 5.88
C LYS A 193 -4.39 1.12 5.08
N ILE A 194 -3.73 0.17 5.72
CA ILE A 194 -3.26 -1.07 5.13
C ILE A 194 -3.90 -2.22 5.91
N TYR A 195 -4.67 -3.08 5.24
CA TYR A 195 -5.34 -4.19 5.91
C TYR A 195 -5.68 -5.35 4.97
N MET A 196 -5.71 -6.55 5.55
CA MET A 196 -6.20 -7.76 4.91
C MET A 196 -7.73 -7.78 4.88
N ASN A 197 -8.30 -8.13 3.73
CA ASN A 197 -9.73 -8.39 3.55
C ASN A 197 -10.07 -9.84 3.90
N GLU A 198 -11.36 -10.10 4.16
CA GLU A 198 -11.87 -11.45 4.43
C GLU A 198 -11.65 -12.43 3.26
N ASP A 199 -11.56 -11.92 2.03
CA ASP A 199 -11.30 -12.72 0.82
C ASP A 199 -9.81 -13.01 0.58
N GLY A 200 -8.93 -12.59 1.48
CA GLY A 200 -7.48 -12.78 1.39
C GLY A 200 -6.74 -11.74 0.54
N THR A 201 -7.42 -10.71 0.04
CA THR A 201 -6.75 -9.59 -0.65
C THR A 201 -6.21 -8.57 0.34
N LEU A 202 -5.15 -7.85 -0.04
CA LEU A 202 -4.59 -6.73 0.71
C LEU A 202 -5.16 -5.42 0.13
N THR A 203 -5.66 -4.54 1.00
CA THR A 203 -6.08 -3.18 0.61
C THR A 203 -5.14 -2.15 1.20
N VAL A 204 -4.69 -1.22 0.36
CA VAL A 204 -4.12 0.06 0.78
C VAL A 204 -5.10 1.18 0.43
N GLU A 205 -5.70 1.81 1.43
CA GLU A 205 -6.56 2.98 1.26
C GLU A 205 -5.75 4.25 1.40
N THR A 206 -5.63 4.99 0.29
CA THR A 206 -4.94 6.27 0.27
C THR A 206 -5.94 7.41 0.38
N THR A 207 -5.74 8.28 1.36
CA THR A 207 -6.63 9.43 1.60
C THR A 207 -6.02 10.70 1.02
N SER A 208 -6.70 11.29 0.04
CA SER A 208 -6.37 12.60 -0.52
C SER A 208 -7.41 13.63 -0.10
N VAL A 209 -6.95 14.83 0.31
CA VAL A 209 -7.84 15.97 0.55
C VAL A 209 -8.55 16.41 -0.73
N GLU A 210 -7.89 16.26 -1.88
CA GLU A 210 -8.42 16.68 -3.19
C GLU A 210 -9.23 15.58 -3.88
N TYR A 211 -8.83 14.32 -3.69
CA TYR A 211 -9.35 13.18 -4.46
C TYR A 211 -10.00 12.10 -3.59
N GLY A 212 -10.40 12.41 -2.36
CA GLY A 212 -11.07 11.46 -1.47
C GLY A 212 -10.23 10.20 -1.18
N VAL A 213 -10.91 9.09 -0.88
CA VAL A 213 -10.27 7.82 -0.53
C VAL A 213 -10.26 6.87 -1.72
N SER A 214 -9.07 6.57 -2.25
CA SER A 214 -8.88 5.58 -3.31
C SER A 214 -8.27 4.30 -2.74
N LYS A 215 -8.47 3.16 -3.41
CA LYS A 215 -7.98 1.87 -2.92
C LYS A 215 -7.10 1.17 -3.94
N LEU A 216 -5.94 0.75 -3.50
CA LEU A 216 -5.11 -0.22 -4.20
C LEU A 216 -5.41 -1.60 -3.62
N ILE A 217 -6.00 -2.48 -4.43
CA ILE A 217 -6.32 -3.85 -4.05
C ILE A 217 -5.29 -4.78 -4.66
N LEU A 218 -4.62 -5.53 -3.81
CA LEU A 218 -3.57 -6.47 -4.17
C LEU A 218 -4.01 -7.90 -3.83
N GLU A 219 -3.61 -8.85 -4.64
CA GLU A 219 -3.81 -10.28 -4.37
C GLU A 219 -2.48 -10.98 -4.13
N GLU A 220 -2.51 -12.00 -3.28
CA GLU A 220 -1.35 -12.82 -2.97
C GLU A 220 -0.90 -13.58 -4.23
N VAL A 221 0.40 -13.52 -4.53
CA VAL A 221 1.00 -14.33 -5.58
C VAL A 221 1.15 -15.76 -5.06
N THR A 222 0.32 -16.67 -5.54
CA THR A 222 0.36 -18.10 -5.20
C THR A 222 1.13 -18.89 -6.27
N GLU A 223 1.92 -19.88 -5.83
CA GLU A 223 2.72 -20.77 -6.71
C GLU A 223 1.85 -21.73 -7.55
#